data_AF-A0A938Z806-F1
#
_entry.id   AF-A0A938Z806-F1
#
_cell.length_a   1.000
_cell.length_b   1.000
_cell.length_c   1.000
_cell.angle_alpha   90.00
_cell.angle_beta   90.00
_cell.angle_gamma   90.00
#
_symmetry.space_group_name_H-M   'P 1'
#
loop_
_entity.id
_entity.type
_entity.pdbx_description
1 polymer ?
#
loop_
_entity_poly.entity_id
_entity_poly.type
_entity_poly.pdbx_seq_one_letter_code
_entity_poly.pdbx_strand_id
1 'polypeptide(L)'
;MRTITESESTPKADGFFMPAEFAPQDRVWMGWPHRTDTWAHGAKPAQKQYAAIARAISEFTPVYMCANQVDYANCKAVFENDENVTVIEMTTDDAWFRDTAATYVINGKGEKRANHWHFNAYGGLVDGLYFPWDKDEQIALKMAELSGCRRYRPDDMILEGGSITVDGEGTLVVTDQCLLSPGRTCSAVLEEEEDPESIWPKFKKKFEPWSEELREYMDEHLKDYLGVEKVIWVKEGIDPEETNGHIDDVATFIAPGVMACIWTDDPEYPFYDQCHAAYETLSNAVDAKGRKMKVYKLCMPVNPLFMDQA
;
A
#
# COMPACT_ATOMS: atom_id res chain seq x y z
N MET A 1 23.00 1.45 -0.30
CA MET A 1 22.82 2.94 -0.36
C MET A 1 22.49 3.49 1.03
N ARG A 2 22.54 4.81 1.26
CA ARG A 2 22.26 5.39 2.59
C ARG A 2 20.76 5.35 2.91
N THR A 3 20.41 4.79 4.08
CA THR A 3 19.12 4.95 4.74
C THR A 3 19.08 6.29 5.47
N ILE A 4 17.98 7.02 5.34
CA ILE A 4 17.66 8.21 6.14
C ILE A 4 16.62 7.76 7.15
N THR A 5 16.96 7.80 8.44
CA THR A 5 16.04 7.45 9.54
C THR A 5 15.22 8.67 9.96
N GLU A 6 14.14 8.45 10.67
CA GLU A 6 13.23 9.51 11.13
C GLU A 6 13.93 10.61 11.92
N SER A 7 14.87 10.23 12.78
CA SER A 7 15.74 11.16 13.54
C SER A 7 16.69 12.02 12.68
N GLU A 8 16.94 11.64 11.43
CA GLU A 8 17.80 12.40 10.52
C GLU A 8 17.00 13.42 9.68
N SER A 9 15.96 12.97 8.96
CA SER A 9 15.08 13.81 8.14
C SER A 9 13.87 13.02 7.61
N THR A 10 12.86 13.73 7.10
CA THR A 10 11.68 13.17 6.42
C THR A 10 11.62 13.60 4.95
N PRO A 11 10.84 12.90 4.10
CA PRO A 11 10.58 13.33 2.73
C PRO A 11 10.14 14.79 2.63
N LYS A 12 9.15 15.21 3.43
CA LYS A 12 8.64 16.60 3.44
C LYS A 12 9.73 17.61 3.80
N ALA A 13 10.54 17.33 4.83
CA ALA A 13 11.64 18.20 5.25
C ALA A 13 12.71 18.36 4.15
N ASP A 14 12.95 17.31 3.36
CA ASP A 14 13.90 17.31 2.24
C ASP A 14 13.28 17.82 0.91
N GLY A 15 12.01 18.22 0.91
CA GLY A 15 11.29 18.71 -0.27
C GLY A 15 10.92 17.61 -1.28
N PHE A 16 10.69 16.39 -0.80
CA PHE A 16 10.17 15.26 -1.57
C PHE A 16 8.68 15.03 -1.27
N PHE A 17 7.95 14.51 -2.25
CA PHE A 17 6.53 14.15 -2.14
C PHE A 17 6.21 12.92 -2.97
N MET A 18 5.15 12.19 -2.62
CA MET A 18 4.62 11.09 -3.42
C MET A 18 3.85 11.68 -4.62
N PRO A 19 4.27 11.42 -5.87
CA PRO A 19 3.51 11.86 -7.04
C PRO A 19 2.20 11.06 -7.15
N ALA A 20 1.21 11.64 -7.82
CA ALA A 20 -0.01 10.91 -8.17
C ALA A 20 0.29 9.69 -9.05
N GLU A 21 -0.54 8.65 -8.95
CA GLU A 21 -0.37 7.46 -9.78
C GLU A 21 -0.56 7.75 -11.29
N PHE A 22 -1.36 8.75 -11.64
CA PHE A 22 -1.53 9.21 -13.03
C PHE A 22 -0.38 10.11 -13.53
N ALA A 23 0.65 10.38 -12.73
CA ALA A 23 1.86 11.05 -13.20
C ALA A 23 2.68 10.12 -14.11
N PRO A 24 3.58 10.65 -14.96
CA PRO A 24 4.45 9.81 -15.80
C PRO A 24 5.26 8.81 -14.97
N GLN A 25 5.29 7.55 -15.43
CA GLN A 25 5.95 6.45 -14.74
C GLN A 25 7.09 5.88 -15.58
N ASP A 26 8.25 5.65 -14.96
CA ASP A 26 9.40 5.04 -15.63
C ASP A 26 9.21 3.52 -15.83
N ARG A 27 8.57 2.86 -14.85
CA ARG A 27 8.48 1.40 -14.75
C ARG A 27 7.45 0.96 -13.70
N VAL A 28 6.83 -0.19 -13.91
CA VAL A 28 5.99 -0.89 -12.91
C VAL A 28 6.72 -2.10 -12.33
N TRP A 29 6.54 -2.36 -11.04
CA TRP A 29 7.07 -3.54 -10.35
C TRP A 29 5.93 -4.50 -9.99
N MET A 30 6.15 -5.80 -10.18
CA MET A 30 5.19 -6.86 -9.87
C MET A 30 5.89 -8.06 -9.25
N GLY A 31 5.20 -8.76 -8.35
CA GLY A 31 5.67 -10.02 -7.76
C GLY A 31 5.11 -11.23 -8.50
N TRP A 32 5.88 -12.31 -8.58
CA TRP A 32 5.45 -13.57 -9.17
C TRP A 32 4.76 -14.46 -8.11
N PRO A 33 3.47 -14.81 -8.27
CA PRO A 33 2.73 -15.59 -7.27
C PRO A 33 3.26 -17.03 -7.22
N HIS A 34 3.47 -17.56 -6.01
CA HIS A 34 4.16 -18.85 -5.81
C HIS A 34 3.60 -19.71 -4.67
N ARG A 35 3.24 -19.11 -3.52
CA ARG A 35 2.87 -19.86 -2.31
C ARG A 35 1.56 -20.63 -2.48
N THR A 36 1.50 -21.86 -1.98
CA THR A 36 0.41 -22.80 -2.27
C THR A 36 -0.69 -22.84 -1.23
N ASP A 37 -0.49 -22.18 -0.10
CA ASP A 37 -1.47 -21.97 0.97
C ASP A 37 -2.42 -20.80 0.68
N THR A 38 -2.01 -19.84 -0.16
CA THR A 38 -2.88 -18.79 -0.73
C THR A 38 -3.36 -19.17 -2.13
N TRP A 39 -2.42 -19.49 -3.04
CA TRP A 39 -2.74 -19.64 -4.45
C TRP A 39 -3.05 -21.09 -4.83
N ALA A 40 -4.29 -21.34 -5.24
CA ALA A 40 -4.76 -22.66 -5.64
C ALA A 40 -3.93 -23.28 -6.79
N HIS A 41 -3.93 -24.62 -6.86
CA HIS A 41 -3.28 -25.40 -7.93
C HIS A 41 -1.80 -25.06 -8.13
N GLY A 42 -1.07 -24.82 -7.03
CA GLY A 42 0.35 -24.48 -7.09
C GLY A 42 0.63 -23.14 -7.77
N ALA A 43 -0.26 -22.16 -7.56
CA ALA A 43 -0.24 -20.83 -8.16
C ALA A 43 -0.34 -20.76 -9.69
N LYS A 44 -0.49 -21.86 -10.42
CA LYS A 44 -0.45 -21.85 -11.89
C LYS A 44 -1.54 -20.97 -12.54
N PRO A 45 -2.80 -20.97 -12.08
CA PRO A 45 -3.81 -20.04 -12.60
C PRO A 45 -3.44 -18.57 -12.33
N ALA A 46 -2.99 -18.25 -11.12
CA ALA A 46 -2.56 -16.90 -10.74
C ALA A 46 -1.36 -16.43 -11.57
N GLN A 47 -0.36 -17.30 -11.78
CA GLN A 47 0.80 -17.02 -12.63
C GLN A 47 0.41 -16.67 -14.07
N LYS A 48 -0.58 -17.38 -14.63
CA LYS A 48 -1.12 -17.07 -15.97
C LYS A 48 -1.79 -15.69 -15.99
N GLN A 49 -2.57 -15.36 -14.96
CA GLN A 49 -3.26 -14.06 -14.87
C GLN A 49 -2.28 -12.91 -14.65
N TYR A 50 -1.31 -13.05 -13.74
CA TYR A 50 -0.25 -12.07 -13.50
C TYR A 50 0.58 -11.84 -14.77
N ALA A 51 0.85 -12.88 -15.56
CA ALA A 51 1.52 -12.72 -16.85
C ALA A 51 0.68 -11.93 -17.87
N ALA A 52 -0.64 -12.14 -17.91
CA ALA A 52 -1.54 -11.36 -18.76
C ALA A 52 -1.56 -9.87 -18.33
N ILE A 53 -1.62 -9.60 -17.03
CA ILE A 53 -1.56 -8.23 -16.48
C ILE A 53 -0.24 -7.57 -16.83
N ALA A 54 0.89 -8.24 -16.59
CA ALA A 54 2.22 -7.71 -16.92
C ALA A 54 2.36 -7.36 -18.41
N ARG A 55 1.84 -8.21 -19.30
CA ARG A 55 1.82 -7.93 -20.75
C ARG A 55 1.01 -6.70 -21.09
N ALA A 56 -0.21 -6.59 -20.55
CA ALA A 56 -1.07 -5.43 -20.77
C ALA A 56 -0.42 -4.12 -20.30
N ILE A 57 0.25 -4.13 -19.14
CA ILE A 57 0.99 -2.97 -18.64
C ILE A 57 2.18 -2.65 -19.55
N SER A 58 2.89 -3.68 -20.02
CA SER A 58 4.12 -3.55 -20.83
C SER A 58 3.92 -2.93 -22.21
N GLU A 59 2.66 -2.80 -22.67
CA GLU A 59 2.30 -2.02 -23.86
C GLU A 59 2.50 -0.50 -23.64
N PHE A 60 2.46 -0.04 -22.39
CA PHE A 60 2.55 1.38 -22.02
C PHE A 60 3.80 1.70 -21.22
N THR A 61 4.13 0.87 -20.24
CA THR A 61 5.21 1.11 -19.27
C THR A 61 5.98 -0.19 -19.05
N PRO A 62 7.32 -0.19 -19.14
CA PRO A 62 8.11 -1.39 -18.88
C PRO A 62 7.83 -1.99 -17.50
N VAL A 63 7.96 -3.31 -17.39
CA VAL A 63 7.64 -4.06 -16.15
C VAL A 63 8.88 -4.77 -15.62
N TYR A 64 9.06 -4.72 -14.30
CA TYR A 64 9.88 -5.70 -13.58
C TYR A 64 8.98 -6.76 -12.95
N MET A 65 9.24 -8.01 -13.30
CA MET A 65 8.62 -9.17 -12.66
C MET A 65 9.61 -9.82 -11.71
N CYS A 66 9.36 -9.70 -10.42
CA CYS A 66 10.20 -10.20 -9.34
C CYS A 66 9.80 -11.64 -8.99
N ALA A 67 10.71 -12.59 -9.15
CA ALA A 67 10.46 -14.00 -8.89
C ALA A 67 11.47 -14.59 -7.90
N ASN A 68 11.00 -15.50 -7.05
CA ASN A 68 11.84 -16.36 -6.23
C ASN A 68 12.80 -17.18 -7.10
N GLN A 69 13.99 -17.52 -6.58
CA GLN A 69 14.99 -18.32 -7.28
C GLN A 69 14.42 -19.62 -7.85
N VAL A 70 13.54 -20.29 -7.08
CA VAL A 70 12.93 -21.58 -7.46
C VAL A 70 12.02 -21.46 -8.69
N ASP A 71 11.41 -20.29 -8.90
CA ASP A 71 10.49 -20.00 -10.00
C ASP A 71 11.15 -19.25 -11.16
N TYR A 72 12.37 -18.72 -10.96
CA TYR A 72 13.02 -17.81 -11.90
C TYR A 72 13.08 -18.35 -13.32
N ALA A 73 13.51 -19.60 -13.50
CA ALA A 73 13.61 -20.22 -14.82
C ALA A 73 12.25 -20.33 -15.52
N ASN A 74 11.19 -20.70 -14.78
CA ASN A 74 9.84 -20.78 -15.31
C ASN A 74 9.30 -19.39 -15.66
N CYS A 75 9.42 -18.41 -14.74
CA CYS A 75 9.01 -17.04 -14.97
C CYS A 75 9.74 -16.44 -16.19
N LYS A 76 11.05 -16.67 -16.31
CA LYS A 76 11.86 -16.21 -17.44
C LYS A 76 11.42 -16.81 -18.78
N ALA A 77 11.05 -18.09 -18.79
CA ALA A 77 10.51 -18.74 -19.99
C ALA A 77 9.14 -18.16 -20.38
N VAL A 78 8.27 -17.83 -19.41
CA VAL A 78 6.96 -17.22 -19.68
C VAL A 78 7.10 -15.89 -20.43
N PHE A 79 8.13 -15.08 -20.12
CA PHE A 79 8.37 -13.77 -20.72
C PHE A 79 9.51 -13.75 -21.75
N GLU A 80 9.90 -14.90 -22.32
CA GLU A 80 11.06 -14.98 -23.22
C GLU A 80 10.94 -14.10 -24.47
N ASN A 81 9.71 -13.86 -24.93
CA ASN A 81 9.38 -13.05 -26.11
C ASN A 81 8.78 -11.68 -25.75
N ASP A 82 8.70 -11.33 -24.46
CA ASP A 82 8.09 -10.09 -23.97
C ASP A 82 9.20 -9.06 -23.65
N GLU A 83 9.69 -8.31 -24.64
CA GLU A 83 10.87 -7.43 -24.53
C GLU A 83 10.76 -6.33 -23.45
N ASN A 84 9.54 -5.90 -23.15
CA ASN A 84 9.26 -4.87 -22.14
C ASN A 84 9.06 -5.43 -20.72
N VAL A 85 9.19 -6.74 -20.53
CA VAL A 85 9.11 -7.40 -19.22
C VAL A 85 10.47 -7.97 -18.84
N THR A 86 11.09 -7.40 -17.81
CA THR A 86 12.37 -7.88 -17.27
C THR A 86 12.13 -8.69 -16.01
N VAL A 87 12.52 -9.98 -16.03
CA VAL A 87 12.45 -10.85 -14.85
C VAL A 87 13.67 -10.66 -13.96
N ILE A 88 13.44 -10.36 -12.69
CA ILE A 88 14.47 -10.16 -11.66
C ILE A 88 14.32 -11.26 -10.60
N GLU A 89 15.44 -11.86 -10.20
CA GLU A 89 15.45 -12.75 -9.03
C GLU A 89 15.36 -11.89 -7.76
N MET A 90 14.25 -12.03 -7.03
CA MET A 90 14.00 -11.31 -5.78
C MET A 90 13.14 -12.18 -4.89
N THR A 91 13.66 -12.55 -3.72
CA THR A 91 12.96 -13.43 -2.78
C THR A 91 11.80 -12.69 -2.11
N THR A 92 10.63 -13.34 -2.05
CA THR A 92 9.39 -12.83 -1.42
C THR A 92 8.66 -13.94 -0.66
N ASP A 93 7.82 -13.57 0.32
CA ASP A 93 6.89 -14.49 0.99
C ASP A 93 5.56 -14.57 0.20
N ASP A 94 5.02 -13.46 -0.31
CA ASP A 94 3.92 -13.45 -1.29
C ASP A 94 4.16 -12.44 -2.45
N ALA A 95 3.16 -12.18 -3.29
CA ALA A 95 3.30 -11.42 -4.54
C ALA A 95 2.71 -9.99 -4.52
N TRP A 96 2.35 -9.46 -3.36
CA TRP A 96 1.63 -8.20 -3.19
C TRP A 96 2.57 -6.98 -3.19
N PHE A 97 3.12 -6.65 -4.36
CA PHE A 97 4.04 -5.52 -4.51
C PHE A 97 3.37 -4.16 -4.29
N ARG A 98 2.05 -4.03 -4.37
CA ARG A 98 1.36 -2.79 -3.98
C ARG A 98 1.68 -2.41 -2.53
N ASP A 99 1.78 -3.41 -1.65
CA ASP A 99 1.81 -3.21 -0.20
C ASP A 99 3.21 -3.35 0.39
N THR A 100 4.02 -4.22 -0.20
CA THR A 100 5.36 -4.57 0.28
C THR A 100 6.48 -3.75 -0.40
N ALA A 101 6.19 -3.12 -1.53
CA ALA A 101 7.16 -2.32 -2.27
C ALA A 101 7.41 -0.96 -1.66
N ALA A 102 8.51 -0.34 -2.10
CA ALA A 102 8.78 1.05 -1.79
C ALA A 102 7.73 1.97 -2.42
N THR A 103 7.22 2.92 -1.64
CA THR A 103 6.50 4.07 -2.18
C THR A 103 7.52 5.11 -2.64
N TYR A 104 7.65 5.35 -3.94
CA TYR A 104 8.59 6.35 -4.45
C TYR A 104 8.11 7.78 -4.18
N VAL A 105 9.05 8.64 -3.81
CA VAL A 105 8.87 10.08 -3.65
C VAL A 105 9.85 10.83 -4.54
N ILE A 106 9.44 11.98 -5.07
CA ILE A 106 10.23 12.82 -5.98
C ILE A 106 10.31 14.25 -5.47
N ASN A 107 11.31 15.02 -5.91
CA ASN A 107 11.48 16.43 -5.53
C ASN A 107 11.14 17.43 -6.66
N GLY A 108 10.63 16.95 -7.80
CA GLY A 108 10.37 17.76 -9.00
C GLY A 108 11.63 18.31 -9.69
N LYS A 109 12.83 17.94 -9.23
CA LYS A 109 14.15 18.39 -9.75
C LYS A 109 14.96 17.24 -10.35
N GLY A 110 14.32 16.10 -10.62
CA GLY A 110 14.93 14.92 -11.23
C GLY A 110 15.50 13.90 -10.24
N GLU A 111 15.36 14.10 -8.93
CA GLU A 111 15.72 13.08 -7.94
C GLU A 111 14.48 12.28 -7.50
N LYS A 112 14.70 10.97 -7.28
CA LYS A 112 13.73 10.08 -6.62
C LYS A 112 14.34 9.45 -5.37
N ARG A 113 13.51 9.15 -4.39
CA ARG A 113 13.84 8.38 -3.17
C ARG A 113 12.70 7.39 -2.89
N ALA A 114 12.94 6.45 -1.99
CA ALA A 114 12.00 5.40 -1.64
C ALA A 114 11.57 5.53 -0.17
N ASN A 115 10.29 5.62 0.10
CA ASN A 115 9.78 5.34 1.46
C ASN A 115 9.71 3.82 1.62
N HIS A 116 10.37 3.33 2.66
CA HIS A 116 10.38 1.94 3.05
C HIS A 116 9.60 1.80 4.34
N TRP A 117 8.30 1.56 4.24
CA TRP A 117 7.39 1.33 5.38
C TRP A 117 7.68 0.00 6.06
N HIS A 118 7.37 -0.11 7.35
CA HIS A 118 7.32 -1.43 7.97
C HIS A 118 6.11 -2.19 7.41
N PHE A 119 6.32 -3.45 7.02
CA PHE A 119 5.30 -4.39 6.59
C PHE A 119 5.22 -5.54 7.57
N ASN A 120 3.99 -5.96 7.88
CA ASN A 120 3.74 -7.04 8.82
C ASN A 120 2.68 -8.05 8.37
N ALA A 121 2.49 -8.20 7.05
CA ALA A 121 1.43 -9.05 6.49
C ALA A 121 0.02 -8.65 6.98
N TYR A 122 -0.28 -7.35 6.91
CA TYR A 122 -1.62 -6.78 7.14
C TYR A 122 -2.17 -6.99 8.56
N GLY A 123 -1.31 -7.02 9.58
CA GLY A 123 -1.77 -7.21 10.97
C GLY A 123 -0.77 -7.88 11.92
N GLY A 124 0.33 -8.39 11.38
CA GLY A 124 1.39 -9.02 12.17
C GLY A 124 0.89 -10.23 12.96
N LEU A 125 1.31 -10.33 14.21
CA LEU A 125 0.87 -11.40 15.10
C LEU A 125 -0.49 -11.12 15.77
N VAL A 126 -1.15 -10.01 15.43
CA VAL A 126 -2.51 -9.70 15.92
C VAL A 126 -3.54 -10.36 15.01
N ASP A 127 -3.53 -9.99 13.73
CA ASP A 127 -4.51 -10.38 12.71
C ASP A 127 -3.91 -10.54 11.31
N GLY A 128 -2.58 -10.70 11.20
CA GLY A 128 -1.91 -10.81 9.91
C GLY A 128 -2.24 -12.09 9.14
N LEU A 129 -2.17 -12.00 7.81
CA LEU A 129 -2.61 -13.05 6.88
C LEU A 129 -1.65 -14.24 6.80
N TYR A 130 -0.39 -14.04 7.15
CA TYR A 130 0.61 -15.10 7.10
C TYR A 130 1.80 -14.83 8.01
N PHE A 131 2.55 -15.89 8.30
CA PHE A 131 3.87 -15.82 8.92
C PHE A 131 4.80 -16.87 8.28
N PRO A 132 6.08 -16.54 7.99
CA PRO A 132 6.73 -15.25 8.19
C PRO A 132 6.49 -14.27 7.02
N TRP A 133 6.91 -13.01 7.20
CA TRP A 133 6.89 -11.92 6.19
C TRP A 133 8.26 -11.23 6.04
N ASP A 134 9.33 -11.85 6.54
CA ASP A 134 10.66 -11.26 6.63
C ASP A 134 11.30 -11.00 5.26
N LYS A 135 10.87 -11.70 4.21
CA LYS A 135 11.35 -11.48 2.83
C LYS A 135 10.60 -10.35 2.17
N ASP A 136 9.29 -10.25 2.41
CA ASP A 136 8.46 -9.14 1.93
C ASP A 136 8.94 -7.80 2.50
N GLU A 137 9.31 -7.77 3.78
CA GLU A 137 9.90 -6.61 4.46
C GLU A 137 11.26 -6.16 3.88
N GLN A 138 11.88 -6.94 3.00
CA GLN A 138 13.12 -6.56 2.32
C GLN A 138 12.88 -6.00 0.91
N ILE A 139 11.67 -6.09 0.36
CA ILE A 139 11.38 -5.73 -1.04
C ILE A 139 11.67 -4.26 -1.29
N ALA A 140 11.15 -3.35 -0.46
CA ALA A 140 11.38 -1.92 -0.60
C ALA A 140 12.87 -1.54 -0.53
N LEU A 141 13.66 -2.19 0.33
CA LEU A 141 15.12 -2.02 0.37
C LEU A 141 15.76 -2.46 -0.95
N LYS A 142 15.45 -3.67 -1.44
CA LYS A 142 16.00 -4.21 -2.70
C LYS A 142 15.62 -3.34 -3.89
N MET A 143 14.38 -2.83 -3.94
CA MET A 143 13.92 -1.89 -4.96
C MET A 143 14.70 -0.58 -4.93
N ALA A 144 14.93 -0.01 -3.75
CA ALA A 144 15.76 1.19 -3.61
C ALA A 144 17.17 0.93 -4.15
N GLU A 145 17.77 -0.22 -3.80
CA GLU A 145 19.09 -0.65 -4.28
C GLU A 145 19.18 -0.79 -5.80
N LEU A 146 18.25 -1.52 -6.42
CA LEU A 146 18.16 -1.70 -7.86
C LEU A 146 17.87 -0.40 -8.61
N SER A 147 17.21 0.56 -7.96
CA SER A 147 16.86 1.85 -8.56
C SER A 147 17.94 2.93 -8.38
N GLY A 148 19.00 2.66 -7.63
CA GLY A 148 20.05 3.65 -7.38
C GLY A 148 19.60 4.83 -6.51
N CYS A 149 18.53 4.70 -5.69
CA CYS A 149 18.03 5.79 -4.86
C CYS A 149 18.19 5.55 -3.34
N ARG A 150 18.30 6.66 -2.60
CA ARG A 150 18.23 6.63 -1.12
C ARG A 150 16.84 6.22 -0.65
N ARG A 151 16.75 5.69 0.57
CA ARG A 151 15.46 5.37 1.20
C ARG A 151 15.26 6.10 2.52
N TYR A 152 14.02 6.45 2.82
CA TYR A 152 13.56 6.82 4.15
C TYR A 152 13.02 5.61 4.88
N ARG A 153 13.21 5.58 6.19
CA ARG A 153 12.69 4.53 7.06
C ARG A 153 12.10 5.16 8.31
N PRO A 154 10.75 5.16 8.48
CA PRO A 154 10.16 5.49 9.76
C PRO A 154 10.58 4.48 10.83
N ASP A 155 10.54 4.92 12.09
CA ASP A 155 10.99 4.09 13.20
C ASP A 155 9.97 3.00 13.53
N ASP A 156 8.67 3.35 13.59
CA ASP A 156 7.60 2.45 14.04
C ASP A 156 6.39 2.36 13.08
N MET A 157 6.33 3.20 12.04
CA MET A 157 5.14 3.29 11.18
C MET A 157 5.01 2.05 10.27
N ILE A 158 3.92 1.31 10.47
CA ILE A 158 3.49 0.19 9.62
C ILE A 158 2.49 0.73 8.61
N LEU A 159 2.76 0.51 7.32
CA LEU A 159 1.91 1.03 6.25
C LEU A 159 2.08 0.19 4.97
N GLU A 160 0.96 -0.10 4.34
CA GLU A 160 0.89 -0.75 3.03
C GLU A 160 0.53 0.27 1.94
N GLY A 161 1.14 0.19 0.76
CA GLY A 161 0.88 1.13 -0.33
C GLY A 161 -0.56 1.13 -0.87
N GLY A 162 -1.33 0.04 -0.72
CA GLY A 162 -2.76 -0.03 -1.07
C GLY A 162 -3.67 0.68 -0.07
N SER A 163 -3.18 0.94 1.14
CA SER A 163 -3.94 1.68 2.18
C SER A 163 -3.98 3.20 1.95
N ILE A 164 -3.31 3.70 0.91
CA ILE A 164 -3.16 5.13 0.59
C ILE A 164 -3.43 5.46 -0.88
N THR A 165 -3.98 6.64 -1.16
CA THR A 165 -4.05 7.21 -2.52
C THR A 165 -3.86 8.72 -2.52
N VAL A 166 -3.00 9.24 -3.40
CA VAL A 166 -2.62 10.68 -3.42
C VAL A 166 -2.96 11.36 -4.75
N ASP A 167 -3.27 12.65 -4.69
CA ASP A 167 -3.59 13.48 -5.86
C ASP A 167 -2.34 14.13 -6.51
N GLY A 168 -1.17 14.00 -5.89
CA GLY A 168 0.08 14.63 -6.32
C GLY A 168 0.16 16.15 -6.10
N GLU A 169 -0.84 16.74 -5.45
CA GLU A 169 -0.92 18.18 -5.17
C GLU A 169 -1.12 18.51 -3.67
N GLY A 170 -0.89 17.51 -2.81
CA GLY A 170 -0.85 17.65 -1.36
C GLY A 170 -2.04 17.03 -0.64
N THR A 171 -2.85 16.23 -1.32
CA THR A 171 -4.01 15.54 -0.73
C THR A 171 -3.81 14.04 -0.75
N LEU A 172 -4.11 13.41 0.38
CA LEU A 172 -4.13 11.97 0.58
C LEU A 172 -5.54 11.55 1.00
N VAL A 173 -5.97 10.36 0.59
CA VAL A 173 -7.14 9.66 1.13
C VAL A 173 -6.72 8.31 1.70
N VAL A 174 -7.27 7.97 2.86
CA VAL A 174 -7.01 6.73 3.61
C VAL A 174 -8.30 6.23 4.26
N THR A 175 -8.26 5.06 4.90
CA THR A 175 -9.36 4.55 5.74
C THR A 175 -9.01 4.50 7.23
N ASP A 176 -9.98 4.82 8.09
CA ASP A 176 -9.86 4.67 9.54
C ASP A 176 -9.73 3.19 9.93
N GLN A 177 -10.57 2.36 9.31
CA GLN A 177 -10.64 0.92 9.58
C GLN A 177 -9.28 0.24 9.44
N CYS A 178 -8.48 0.63 8.43
CA CYS A 178 -7.16 0.06 8.19
C CYS A 178 -6.10 0.72 9.09
N LEU A 179 -5.86 2.03 8.92
CA LEU A 179 -4.67 2.66 9.49
C LEU A 179 -4.68 2.76 11.01
N LEU A 180 -5.86 2.72 11.62
CA LEU A 180 -6.02 2.78 13.07
C LEU A 180 -6.30 1.41 13.71
N SER A 181 -6.20 0.33 12.92
CA SER A 181 -6.45 -1.03 13.40
C SER A 181 -5.38 -1.48 14.43
N PRO A 182 -5.73 -2.41 15.34
CA PRO A 182 -4.85 -2.85 16.41
C PRO A 182 -3.57 -3.55 15.93
N GLY A 183 -3.58 -4.10 14.71
CA GLY A 183 -2.47 -4.82 14.09
C GLY A 183 -1.55 -3.96 13.23
N ARG A 184 -1.88 -2.69 12.94
CA ARG A 184 -1.00 -1.74 12.23
C ARG A 184 -0.08 -1.01 13.21
N THR A 185 0.18 0.28 12.97
CA THR A 185 1.07 1.14 13.77
C THR A 185 0.73 1.14 15.28
N CYS A 186 -0.53 0.95 15.67
CA CYS A 186 -0.94 0.78 17.07
C CYS A 186 -0.18 -0.36 17.78
N SER A 187 0.18 -1.43 17.06
CA SER A 187 0.96 -2.56 17.60
C SER A 187 2.45 -2.26 17.79
N ALA A 188 2.98 -1.28 17.07
CA ALA A 188 4.41 -0.99 16.97
C ALA A 188 4.84 0.18 17.87
N VAL A 189 4.01 1.21 18.02
CA VAL A 189 4.37 2.37 18.84
C VAL A 189 4.16 2.08 20.32
N LEU A 190 5.28 1.89 21.02
CA LEU A 190 5.31 1.58 22.44
C LEU A 190 5.84 2.78 23.25
N GLU A 191 5.43 2.87 24.52
CA GLU A 191 6.02 3.76 25.50
C GLU A 191 6.50 2.98 26.72
N GLU A 192 7.57 3.46 27.35
CA GLU A 192 8.12 2.85 28.55
C GLU A 192 7.13 3.00 29.72
N GLU A 193 6.96 1.92 30.47
CA GLU A 193 6.14 1.85 31.67
C GLU A 193 7.08 1.72 32.88
N GLU A 194 6.94 2.64 33.85
CA GLU A 194 7.71 2.53 35.09
C GLU A 194 7.31 1.26 35.86
N ASP A 195 8.26 0.35 36.03
CA ASP A 195 8.12 -0.84 36.86
C ASP A 195 9.18 -0.84 37.96
N PRO A 196 8.86 -0.34 39.18
CA PRO A 196 9.81 -0.27 40.27
C PRO A 196 10.24 -1.65 40.81
N GLU A 197 9.59 -2.74 40.39
CA GLU A 197 9.90 -4.10 40.82
C GLU A 197 10.79 -4.86 39.81
N SER A 198 11.03 -4.28 38.62
CA SER A 198 11.85 -4.87 37.55
C SER A 198 13.08 -4.01 37.25
N ILE A 199 14.22 -4.66 36.95
CA ILE A 199 15.40 -3.98 36.38
C ILE A 199 15.37 -3.94 34.84
N TRP A 200 14.41 -4.63 34.24
CA TRP A 200 14.23 -4.68 32.79
C TRP A 200 13.18 -3.66 32.37
N PRO A 201 13.41 -2.91 31.28
CA PRO A 201 12.43 -1.96 30.78
C PRO A 201 11.16 -2.71 30.39
N LYS A 202 10.02 -2.15 30.80
CA LYS A 202 8.69 -2.63 30.45
C LYS A 202 8.08 -1.64 29.47
N PHE A 203 7.38 -2.16 28.48
CA PHE A 203 6.76 -1.35 27.45
C PHE A 203 5.27 -1.69 27.37
N LYS A 204 4.46 -0.67 27.10
CA LYS A 204 3.04 -0.80 26.79
C LYS A 204 2.74 -0.08 25.47
N LYS A 205 1.62 -0.43 24.83
CA LYS A 205 1.14 0.30 23.66
C LYS A 205 0.89 1.76 24.04
N LYS A 206 1.41 2.69 23.23
CA LYS A 206 1.23 4.12 23.46
C LYS A 206 -0.19 4.59 23.14
N PHE A 207 -0.83 3.95 22.16
CA PHE A 207 -2.14 4.33 21.66
C PHE A 207 -3.13 3.18 21.74
N GLU A 208 -4.41 3.52 21.91
CA GLU A 208 -5.51 2.59 21.74
C GLU A 208 -5.92 2.51 20.25
N PRO A 209 -6.37 1.35 19.75
CA PRO A 209 -6.89 1.23 18.40
C PRO A 209 -8.05 2.21 18.15
N TRP A 210 -8.09 2.81 16.94
CA TRP A 210 -9.08 3.80 16.54
C TRP A 210 -9.21 5.05 17.44
N SER A 211 -8.20 5.35 18.28
CA SER A 211 -8.21 6.56 19.09
C SER A 211 -7.88 7.81 18.27
N GLU A 212 -8.34 8.97 18.73
CA GLU A 212 -8.03 10.26 18.08
C GLU A 212 -6.54 10.59 18.21
N GLU A 213 -5.87 10.19 19.30
CA GLU A 213 -4.43 10.37 19.47
C GLU A 213 -3.62 9.57 18.44
N LEU A 214 -4.06 8.34 18.12
CA LEU A 214 -3.46 7.55 17.05
C LEU A 214 -3.71 8.19 15.68
N ARG A 215 -4.93 8.70 15.46
CA ARG A 215 -5.28 9.40 14.21
C ARG A 215 -4.41 10.64 14.01
N GLU A 216 -4.25 11.47 15.04
CA GLU A 216 -3.38 12.65 15.00
C GLU A 216 -1.91 12.27 14.73
N TYR A 217 -1.42 11.23 15.40
CA TYR A 217 -0.08 10.68 15.15
C TYR A 217 0.09 10.26 13.68
N MET A 218 -0.85 9.46 13.16
CA MET A 218 -0.81 8.99 11.78
C MET A 218 -0.96 10.13 10.76
N ASP A 219 -1.83 11.12 11.02
CA ASP A 219 -2.03 12.27 10.14
C ASP A 219 -0.71 13.04 9.92
N GLU A 220 0.05 13.30 10.98
CA GLU A 220 1.34 13.99 10.87
C GLU A 220 2.40 13.14 10.17
N HIS A 221 2.51 11.85 10.47
CA HIS A 221 3.49 10.96 9.82
C HIS A 221 3.18 10.79 8.33
N LEU A 222 1.91 10.66 7.96
CA LEU A 222 1.50 10.61 6.55
C LEU A 222 1.88 11.90 5.81
N LYS A 223 1.66 13.08 6.41
CA LYS A 223 2.11 14.37 5.84
C LYS A 223 3.62 14.41 5.64
N ASP A 224 4.38 14.00 6.66
CA ASP A 224 5.84 14.07 6.64
C ASP A 224 6.48 13.12 5.63
N TYR A 225 5.94 11.90 5.48
CA TYR A 225 6.51 10.93 4.58
C TYR A 225 5.96 11.01 3.16
N LEU A 226 4.71 11.42 2.96
CA LEU A 226 4.13 11.53 1.62
C LEU A 226 4.26 12.94 1.01
N GLY A 227 4.71 13.92 1.79
CA GLY A 227 4.83 15.31 1.34
C GLY A 227 3.46 15.93 1.05
N VAL A 228 2.43 15.50 1.77
CA VAL A 228 1.07 16.02 1.67
C VAL A 228 0.78 17.04 2.76
N GLU A 229 -0.30 17.81 2.59
CA GLU A 229 -0.76 18.82 3.54
C GLU A 229 -2.13 18.46 4.14
N LYS A 230 -2.89 17.61 3.47
CA LYS A 230 -4.23 17.23 3.89
C LYS A 230 -4.47 15.74 3.73
N VAL A 231 -4.98 15.12 4.80
CA VAL A 231 -5.47 13.75 4.80
C VAL A 231 -6.99 13.77 4.93
N ILE A 232 -7.66 13.03 4.05
CA ILE A 232 -9.10 12.78 4.09
C ILE A 232 -9.29 11.35 4.55
N TRP A 233 -10.07 11.18 5.61
CA TRP A 233 -10.29 9.89 6.25
C TRP A 233 -11.67 9.36 5.88
N VAL A 234 -11.71 8.23 5.16
CA VAL A 234 -12.92 7.43 4.94
C VAL A 234 -13.07 6.46 6.09
N LYS A 235 -14.29 6.24 6.58
CA LYS A 235 -14.49 5.46 7.81
C LYS A 235 -14.13 3.97 7.63
N GLU A 236 -14.65 3.33 6.59
CA GLU A 236 -14.57 1.88 6.39
C GLU A 236 -14.22 1.56 4.93
N GLY A 237 -13.43 0.50 4.74
CA GLY A 237 -13.26 -0.19 3.46
C GLY A 237 -14.19 -1.41 3.37
N ILE A 238 -13.92 -2.32 2.42
CA ILE A 238 -14.82 -3.43 2.10
C ILE A 238 -14.28 -4.82 2.44
N ASP A 239 -13.06 -4.92 2.95
CA ASP A 239 -12.35 -6.18 3.23
C ASP A 239 -11.81 -6.24 4.68
N PRO A 240 -12.69 -6.19 5.70
CA PRO A 240 -12.31 -6.08 7.11
C PRO A 240 -11.38 -7.16 7.63
N GLU A 241 -11.49 -8.38 7.09
CA GLU A 241 -10.76 -9.57 7.53
C GLU A 241 -9.51 -9.87 6.67
N GLU A 242 -9.28 -9.09 5.61
CA GLU A 242 -8.15 -9.28 4.69
C GLU A 242 -7.10 -8.17 4.93
N THR A 243 -7.32 -6.98 4.37
CA THR A 243 -6.39 -5.84 4.55
C THR A 243 -6.87 -4.83 5.59
N ASN A 244 -7.92 -5.18 6.34
CA ASN A 244 -8.63 -4.30 7.27
C ASN A 244 -9.25 -3.06 6.59
N GLY A 245 -9.72 -3.17 5.35
CA GLY A 245 -10.43 -2.09 4.67
C GLY A 245 -9.51 -1.13 3.93
N HIS A 246 -8.66 -1.60 3.02
CA HIS A 246 -7.82 -0.72 2.20
C HIS A 246 -8.64 0.28 1.37
N ILE A 247 -8.05 1.44 1.08
CA ILE A 247 -8.72 2.49 0.30
C ILE A 247 -8.74 2.19 -1.20
N ASP A 248 -7.76 1.46 -1.72
CA ASP A 248 -7.62 1.19 -3.16
C ASP A 248 -8.73 0.31 -3.74
N ASP A 249 -9.41 -0.48 -2.91
CA ASP A 249 -10.63 -1.22 -3.26
C ASP A 249 -11.91 -0.36 -3.21
N VAL A 250 -11.84 0.84 -2.62
CA VAL A 250 -13.00 1.71 -2.41
C VAL A 250 -12.98 2.92 -3.34
N ALA A 251 -11.86 3.64 -3.38
CA ALA A 251 -11.75 4.89 -4.10
C ALA A 251 -10.31 5.24 -4.46
N THR A 252 -10.13 5.96 -5.56
CA THR A 252 -8.81 6.45 -5.96
C THR A 252 -8.91 7.77 -6.72
N PHE A 253 -7.83 8.56 -6.69
CA PHE A 253 -7.71 9.75 -7.54
C PHE A 253 -7.50 9.36 -9.00
N ILE A 254 -8.30 9.95 -9.88
CA ILE A 254 -8.17 9.80 -11.34
C ILE A 254 -7.69 11.07 -12.02
N ALA A 255 -7.70 12.20 -11.31
CA ALA A 255 -7.05 13.47 -11.63
C ALA A 255 -6.99 14.33 -10.36
N PRO A 256 -6.23 15.44 -10.33
CA PRO A 256 -6.24 16.33 -9.18
C PRO A 256 -7.65 16.85 -8.88
N GLY A 257 -8.13 16.58 -7.68
CA GLY A 257 -9.47 16.93 -7.22
C GLY A 257 -10.63 16.08 -7.78
N VAL A 258 -10.32 14.95 -8.43
CA VAL A 258 -11.30 14.05 -9.06
C VAL A 258 -11.04 12.62 -8.64
N MET A 259 -12.05 11.95 -8.12
CA MET A 259 -11.97 10.57 -7.66
C MET A 259 -12.97 9.66 -8.37
N ALA A 260 -12.62 8.38 -8.50
CA ALA A 260 -13.58 7.30 -8.67
C ALA A 260 -13.85 6.66 -7.30
N CYS A 261 -15.09 6.26 -7.04
CA CYS A 261 -15.52 5.60 -5.82
C CYS A 261 -16.52 4.49 -6.17
N ILE A 262 -16.38 3.33 -5.55
CA ILE A 262 -17.31 2.21 -5.72
C ILE A 262 -18.76 2.61 -5.40
N TRP A 263 -19.70 1.98 -6.09
CA TRP A 263 -21.11 2.27 -5.98
C TRP A 263 -21.98 1.08 -6.36
N THR A 264 -23.08 0.93 -5.63
CA THR A 264 -24.18 0.05 -5.96
C THR A 264 -25.51 0.71 -5.58
N ASP A 265 -26.53 0.50 -6.42
CA ASP A 265 -27.91 0.91 -6.15
C ASP A 265 -28.71 -0.22 -5.48
N ASP A 266 -28.13 -1.41 -5.31
CA ASP A 266 -28.76 -2.56 -4.65
C ASP A 266 -28.60 -2.48 -3.13
N PRO A 267 -29.67 -2.19 -2.36
CA PRO A 267 -29.61 -2.06 -0.90
C PRO A 267 -29.27 -3.37 -0.18
N GLU A 268 -29.40 -4.52 -0.84
CA GLU A 268 -29.06 -5.82 -0.27
C GLU A 268 -27.60 -6.23 -0.58
N TYR A 269 -26.85 -5.40 -1.32
CA TYR A 269 -25.46 -5.68 -1.62
C TYR A 269 -24.61 -5.62 -0.33
N PRO A 270 -23.69 -6.58 -0.09
CA PRO A 270 -22.96 -6.67 1.19
C PRO A 270 -22.19 -5.41 1.59
N PHE A 271 -21.80 -4.59 0.61
CA PHE A 271 -21.03 -3.37 0.81
C PHE A 271 -21.83 -2.08 0.52
N TYR A 272 -23.17 -2.15 0.51
CA TYR A 272 -24.02 -1.00 0.21
C TYR A 272 -23.70 0.19 1.13
N ASP A 273 -23.67 -0.03 2.45
CA ASP A 273 -23.43 1.04 3.42
C ASP A 273 -22.04 1.68 3.25
N GLN A 274 -20.99 0.86 3.03
CA GLN A 274 -19.62 1.33 2.81
C GLN A 274 -19.51 2.16 1.53
N CYS A 275 -20.13 1.73 0.43
CA CYS A 275 -20.15 2.50 -0.82
C CYS A 275 -20.75 3.90 -0.62
N HIS A 276 -21.90 3.99 0.06
CA HIS A 276 -22.60 5.25 0.27
C HIS A 276 -21.89 6.14 1.28
N ALA A 277 -21.36 5.58 2.37
CA ALA A 277 -20.60 6.33 3.37
C ALA A 277 -19.29 6.92 2.79
N ALA A 278 -18.56 6.13 2.00
CA ALA A 278 -17.36 6.61 1.30
C ALA A 278 -17.71 7.71 0.30
N TYR A 279 -18.74 7.50 -0.54
CA TYR A 279 -19.18 8.50 -1.51
C TYR A 279 -19.61 9.82 -0.84
N GLU A 280 -20.39 9.76 0.25
CA GLU A 280 -20.82 10.94 1.00
C GLU A 280 -19.63 11.68 1.61
N THR A 281 -18.68 10.95 2.21
CA THR A 281 -17.46 11.55 2.79
C THR A 281 -16.65 12.27 1.71
N LEU A 282 -16.36 11.58 0.60
CA LEU A 282 -15.52 12.10 -0.47
C LEU A 282 -16.21 13.24 -1.22
N SER A 283 -17.49 13.11 -1.56
CA SER A 283 -18.24 14.16 -2.26
C SER A 283 -18.44 15.40 -1.37
N ASN A 284 -18.39 15.25 -0.05
CA ASN A 284 -18.44 16.39 0.87
C ASN A 284 -17.05 17.01 1.15
N ALA A 285 -15.96 16.33 0.85
CA ALA A 285 -14.61 16.80 1.10
C ALA A 285 -14.15 17.94 0.16
N VAL A 286 -13.13 18.66 0.62
CA VAL A 286 -12.33 19.60 -0.19
C VAL A 286 -10.87 19.18 -0.11
N ASP A 287 -10.12 19.31 -1.18
CA ASP A 287 -8.71 18.91 -1.20
C ASP A 287 -7.77 19.97 -0.60
N ALA A 288 -6.47 19.71 -0.62
CA ALA A 288 -5.44 20.63 -0.12
C ALA A 288 -5.36 21.96 -0.88
N LYS A 289 -5.90 22.03 -2.11
CA LYS A 289 -5.99 23.25 -2.92
C LYS A 289 -7.33 23.98 -2.76
N GLY A 290 -8.22 23.49 -1.89
CA GLY A 290 -9.54 24.06 -1.64
C GLY A 290 -10.57 23.75 -2.72
N ARG A 291 -10.30 22.81 -3.63
CA ARG A 291 -11.28 22.35 -4.62
C ARG A 291 -12.28 21.43 -3.94
N LYS A 292 -13.55 21.56 -4.30
CA LYS A 292 -14.57 20.57 -3.95
C LYS A 292 -14.32 19.28 -4.73
N MET A 293 -14.36 18.13 -4.07
CA MET A 293 -14.15 16.85 -4.76
C MET A 293 -15.26 16.52 -5.74
N LYS A 294 -14.84 16.16 -6.96
CA LYS A 294 -15.70 15.53 -7.95
C LYS A 294 -15.54 14.02 -7.84
N VAL A 295 -16.61 13.32 -7.47
CA VAL A 295 -16.60 11.87 -7.27
C VAL A 295 -17.45 11.20 -8.34
N TYR A 296 -16.85 10.28 -9.09
CA TYR A 296 -17.55 9.43 -10.05
C TYR A 296 -17.82 8.05 -9.45
N LYS A 297 -19.03 7.56 -9.69
CA LYS A 297 -19.47 6.23 -9.26
C LYS A 297 -18.86 5.16 -10.18
N LEU A 298 -18.25 4.14 -9.59
CA LEU A 298 -17.72 2.95 -10.26
C LEU A 298 -18.58 1.75 -9.84
N CYS A 299 -19.09 0.98 -10.80
CA CYS A 299 -20.01 -0.12 -10.49
C CYS A 299 -19.32 -1.28 -9.76
N MET A 300 -20.05 -1.91 -8.84
CA MET A 300 -19.66 -3.19 -8.23
C MET A 300 -20.02 -4.39 -9.12
N PRO A 301 -19.31 -5.53 -8.99
CA PRO A 301 -19.75 -6.79 -9.59
C PRO A 301 -21.17 -7.14 -9.15
N VAL A 302 -22.00 -7.62 -10.09
CA VAL A 302 -23.39 -8.01 -9.76
C VAL A 302 -23.43 -9.24 -8.86
N ASN A 303 -22.49 -10.18 -9.07
CA ASN A 303 -22.35 -11.38 -8.26
C ASN A 303 -20.87 -11.55 -7.87
N PRO A 304 -20.58 -12.18 -6.72
CA PRO A 304 -19.23 -12.62 -6.41
C PRO A 304 -18.68 -13.54 -7.50
N LEU A 305 -17.41 -13.36 -7.85
CA LEU A 305 -16.70 -14.26 -8.75
C LEU A 305 -16.10 -15.39 -7.93
N PHE A 306 -16.43 -16.63 -8.31
CA PHE A 306 -15.85 -17.83 -7.72
C PHE A 306 -14.87 -18.44 -8.72
N MET A 307 -13.75 -18.97 -8.23
CA MET A 307 -12.86 -19.76 -9.07
C MET A 307 -13.61 -21.00 -9.57
N ASP A 308 -13.73 -21.16 -10.88
CA ASP A 308 -14.22 -22.40 -11.48
C ASP A 308 -13.04 -23.38 -11.68
N GLN A 309 -13.32 -24.68 -11.67
CA GLN A 309 -12.30 -25.73 -11.78
C GLN A 309 -11.76 -25.91 -13.23
N ALA A 310 -11.77 -24.86 -14.05
CA ALA A 310 -11.48 -24.95 -15.48
C ALA A 310 -10.02 -25.33 -15.79
#